data_AF-A0A502MDZ2-F1
#
_entry.id   AF-A0A502MDZ2-F1
#
_cell.length_a   1.000
_cell.length_b   1.000
_cell.length_c   1.000
_cell.angle_alpha   90.00
_cell.angle_beta   90.00
_cell.angle_gamma   90.00
#
_symmetry.space_group_name_H-M   'P 1'
#
loop_
_entity.id
_entity.type
_entity.pdbx_description
1 polymer ?
#
loop_
_entity_poly.entity_id
_entity_poly.type
_entity_poly.pdbx_seq_one_letter_code
_entity_poly.pdbx_strand_id
1 'polypeptide(L)' 'MSKRGAAFFGGWITDNVMRGNVGADIVSVAELTDKLFADARAAGISEEEIEEEIGSAYEAILATIVGSGHSGKP' A
#
# COMPACT_ATOMS: atom_id res chain seq x y z
N MET A 1 -15.50 -11.41 7.09
CA MET A 1 -14.25 -10.81 6.60
C MET A 1 -13.35 -10.52 7.78
N SER A 2 -12.08 -10.89 7.65
CA SER A 2 -11.04 -10.70 8.64
C SER A 2 -10.34 -9.37 8.33
N LYS A 3 -10.43 -8.37 9.22
CA LYS A 3 -9.84 -7.02 9.05
C LYS A 3 -8.32 -6.97 8.97
N ARG A 4 -7.66 -8.13 8.85
CA ARG A 4 -6.20 -8.25 8.85
C ARG A 4 -5.61 -7.71 7.54
N GLY A 5 -6.28 -7.90 6.41
CA GLY A 5 -5.86 -7.36 5.12
C GLY A 5 -5.77 -5.83 5.14
N ALA A 6 -6.85 -5.16 5.56
CA ALA A 6 -6.89 -3.71 5.68
C ALA A 6 -5.94 -3.17 6.76
N ALA A 7 -5.80 -3.86 7.89
CA ALA A 7 -4.86 -3.46 8.94
C ALA A 7 -3.41 -3.54 8.47
N PHE A 8 -3.04 -4.61 7.75
CA PHE A 8 -1.72 -4.75 7.15
C PHE A 8 -1.47 -3.68 6.09
N PHE A 9 -2.42 -3.48 5.16
CA PHE A 9 -2.31 -2.47 4.11
C PHE A 9 -2.06 -1.07 4.70
N GLY A 10 -2.85 -0.65 5.69
CA GLY A 10 -2.69 0.67 6.31
C GLY A 10 -1.33 0.87 7.00
N GLY A 11 -0.85 -0.15 7.71
CA GLY A 11 0.49 -0.12 8.32
C GLY A 11 1.59 -0.07 7.27
N TRP A 12 1.49 -0.93 6.26
CA TRP A 12 2.46 -1.02 5.18
C TRP A 12 2.57 0.29 4.40
N ILE A 13 1.45 0.92 4.04
CA ILE A 13 1.41 2.23 3.37
C ILE A 13 2.09 3.31 4.21
N THR A 14 1.85 3.33 5.52
CA THR A 14 2.44 4.32 6.41
C THR A 14 3.97 4.21 6.42
N ASP A 15 4.49 2.99 6.56
CA ASP A 15 5.92 2.76 6.71
C ASP A 15 6.68 2.82 5.38
N ASN A 16 6.06 2.38 4.28
CA ASN A 16 6.70 2.37 2.98
C ASN A 16 6.46 3.69 2.24
N VAL A 17 5.19 4.07 2.02
CA VAL A 17 4.81 5.20 1.14
C VAL A 17 4.89 6.55 1.86
N MET A 18 4.31 6.69 3.05
CA MET A 18 4.19 8.00 3.72
C MET A 18 5.44 8.41 4.50
N ARG A 19 6.14 7.47 5.15
CA ARG A 19 7.36 7.74 5.93
C ARG A 19 8.63 7.74 5.09
N GLY A 20 8.53 7.56 3.78
CA GLY A 20 9.62 7.80 2.83
C GLY A 20 10.71 6.73 2.83
N ASN A 21 10.42 5.51 3.28
CA ASN A 21 11.33 4.37 3.14
C ASN A 21 11.17 3.62 1.81
N VAL A 22 10.30 4.12 0.91
CA VAL A 22 10.46 3.89 -0.52
C VAL A 22 11.83 4.46 -0.88
N GLY A 23 12.87 3.63 -0.79
CA GLY A 23 14.20 3.97 -1.26
C GLY A 23 14.08 4.52 -2.68
N ALA A 24 15.00 5.39 -3.07
CA ALA A 24 15.04 6.06 -4.38
C ALA A 24 14.98 5.11 -5.61
N ASP A 25 14.86 3.80 -5.38
CA ASP A 25 14.85 2.71 -6.33
C ASP A 25 13.45 2.16 -6.66
N ILE A 26 12.36 2.59 -5.99
CA ILE A 26 11.00 2.20 -6.44
C ILE A 26 10.47 3.26 -7.41
N VAL A 27 10.38 2.87 -8.68
CA VAL A 27 10.18 3.77 -9.82
C VAL A 27 8.70 3.88 -10.19
N SER A 28 7.87 2.91 -9.79
CA SER A 28 6.47 2.83 -10.22
C SER A 28 5.48 2.30 -9.17
N VAL A 29 4.19 2.61 -9.37
CA VAL A 29 3.07 2.07 -8.58
C VAL A 29 2.97 0.54 -8.72
N ALA A 30 3.30 0.01 -9.88
CA ALA A 30 3.30 -1.44 -10.13
C ALA A 30 4.32 -2.15 -9.23
N GLU A 31 5.56 -1.66 -9.16
CA GLU A 31 6.60 -2.22 -8.29
C GLU A 31 6.25 -2.09 -6.80
N LEU A 32 5.58 -0.99 -6.39
CA LEU A 32 5.05 -0.87 -5.03
C LEU A 32 3.97 -1.90 -4.72
N THR A 33 3.12 -2.20 -5.70
CA THR A 33 2.04 -3.19 -5.57
C THR A 33 2.62 -4.59 -5.44
N ASP A 34 3.61 -4.94 -6.28
CA ASP A 34 4.33 -6.22 -6.18
C ASP A 34 5.03 -6.37 -4.82
N LYS A 35 5.67 -5.30 -4.33
CA LYS A 35 6.31 -5.30 -3.00
C LYS A 35 5.29 -5.49 -1.87
N LEU A 36 4.14 -4.81 -1.93
CA LEU A 36 3.06 -4.97 -0.95
C LEU A 36 2.64 -6.43 -0.85
N PHE A 37 2.42 -7.09 -1.99
CA PHE A 37 1.98 -8.48 -2.01
C PHE A 37 3.07 -9.46 -1.56
N ALA A 38 4.33 -9.22 -1.92
CA ALA A 38 5.45 -9.99 -1.41
C ALA A 38 5.56 -9.91 0.13
N ASP A 39 5.45 -8.71 0.69
CA ASP A 39 5.50 -8.48 2.14
C ASP A 39 4.26 -9.05 2.85
N ALA A 40 3.07 -8.94 2.24
CA ALA A 40 1.83 -9.53 2.76
C ALA A 40 1.94 -11.04 2.86
N ARG A 41 2.45 -11.69 1.82
CA ARG A 41 2.65 -13.14 1.78
C ARG A 41 3.65 -13.59 2.84
N ALA A 42 4.73 -12.83 3.04
CA ALA A 42 5.69 -13.09 4.12
C ALA A 42 5.05 -12.94 5.52
N ALA A 43 4.05 -12.07 5.67
CA ALA A 43 3.26 -11.90 6.89
C ALA A 43 2.09 -12.91 7.02
N GLY A 44 1.92 -13.82 6.07
CA GLY A 44 0.84 -14.81 6.08
C GLY A 44 -0.55 -14.20 5.79
N ILE A 45 -0.59 -13.16 4.96
CA ILE A 45 -1.80 -12.49 4.48
C ILE A 45 -1.86 -12.70 2.97
N SER A 46 -3.01 -13.14 2.45
CA SER A 46 -3.18 -13.33 1.02
C SER A 46 -3.53 -12.01 0.33
N GLU A 47 -3.27 -11.96 -0.98
CA GLU A 47 -3.60 -10.80 -1.81
C GLU A 47 -5.12 -10.59 -1.83
N GLU A 48 -5.89 -11.67 -1.91
CA GLU A 48 -7.34 -11.63 -1.87
C GLU A 48 -7.87 -11.09 -0.54
N GLU A 49 -7.24 -11.41 0.61
CA GLU A 49 -7.65 -10.85 1.90
C GLU A 49 -7.44 -9.32 1.96
N ILE A 50 -6.46 -8.80 1.23
CA ILE A 50 -6.25 -7.35 1.09
C ILE A 50 -7.27 -6.76 0.12
N GLU A 51 -7.41 -7.35 -1.06
CA GLU A 51 -8.26 -6.80 -2.12
C GLU A 51 -9.75 -6.91 -1.82
N GLU A 52 -10.18 -7.92 -1.05
CA GLU A 52 -11.56 -8.06 -0.57
C GLU A 52 -11.97 -6.85 0.30
N GLU A 53 -11.04 -6.26 1.05
CA GLU A 53 -11.32 -5.17 1.99
C GLU A 53 -11.00 -3.78 1.42
N ILE A 54 -9.94 -3.69 0.63
CA ILE A 54 -9.40 -2.43 0.10
C ILE A 54 -9.86 -2.15 -1.33
N GLY A 55 -10.30 -3.18 -2.07
CA GLY A 55 -10.43 -3.13 -3.52
C GLY A 55 -9.07 -3.27 -4.20
N SER A 56 -8.86 -2.61 -5.33
CA SER A 56 -7.59 -2.68 -6.04
C SER A 56 -6.46 -2.06 -5.22
N ALA A 57 -5.50 -2.89 -4.79
CA ALA A 57 -4.33 -2.43 -4.06
C ALA A 57 -3.53 -1.39 -4.86
N TYR A 58 -3.46 -1.57 -6.19
CA TYR A 58 -2.84 -0.63 -7.11
C TYR A 58 -3.51 0.75 -7.07
N GLU A 59 -4.84 0.81 -7.18
CA GLU A 59 -5.58 2.07 -7.13
C GLU A 59 -5.47 2.74 -5.76
N ALA A 60 -5.48 1.96 -4.68
CA ALA A 60 -5.33 2.48 -3.33
C ALA A 60 -3.92 3.06 -3.09
N ILE A 61 -2.87 2.42 -3.59
CA ILE A 61 -1.50 2.95 -3.56
C ILE A 61 -1.40 4.23 -4.40
N LEU A 62 -1.92 4.21 -5.64
CA LEU A 62 -1.93 5.38 -6.52
C LEU A 62 -2.67 6.57 -5.87
N ALA A 63 -3.86 6.33 -5.30
CA ALA A 63 -4.64 7.34 -4.61
C ALA A 63 -3.88 7.90 -3.40
N THR A 64 -3.14 7.06 -2.68
CA THR A 64 -2.30 7.51 -1.56
C THR A 64 -1.18 8.43 -2.05
N ILE A 65 -0.46 8.05 -3.12
CA ILE A 65 0.63 8.86 -3.69
C ILE A 65 0.07 10.20 -4.22
N VAL A 66 -0.99 10.16 -5.02
CA VAL A 66 -1.61 11.37 -5.59
C VAL A 66 -2.22 12.26 -4.50
N GLY A 67 -2.88 11.67 -3.51
CA GLY A 67 -3.49 12.38 -2.37
C GLY A 67 -2.47 12.97 -1.41
N SER A 68 -1.31 12.33 -1.23
CA SER A 68 -0.21 12.87 -0.42
C SER A 68 0.36 14.18 -0.97
N GLY A 69 0.24 14.40 -2.29
CA GLY A 69 0.64 15.64 -2.98
C GLY A 69 -0.29 16.83 -2.78
N HIS A 70 -1.48 16.65 -2.18
CA HIS A 70 -2.46 17.73 -1.95
C HIS A 70 -2.51 18.28 -0.51
N SER A 71 -1.50 17.97 0.31
CA SER A 71 -1.33 18.61 1.63
C SER A 71 -0.67 20.01 1.55
N GLY A 72 -0.82 20.69 0.41
CA GLY A 72 -0.66 22.14 0.27
C GLY A 72 -2.02 22.83 0.47
N LYS A 73 -2.28 23.27 1.71
CA LYS A 73 -3.44 24.07 2.15
C LYS A 73 -3.71 25.32 1.28
N PRO A 74 -4.95 25.85 1.26
CA PRO A 74 -5.46 26.69 2.36
C PRO A 74 -6.47 26.01 3.30
#